data_AF-Q8SPY0-F1
#
_entry.id   AF-Q8SPY0-F1
#
_cell.length_a   1.000
_cell.length_b   1.000
_cell.length_c   1.000
_cell.angle_alpha   90.00
_cell.angle_beta   90.00
_cell.angle_gamma   90.00
#
_symmetry.space_group_name_H-M   'P 1'
#
loop_
_entity.id
_entity.type
_entity.pdbx_description
1 polymer ?
#
loop_
_entity_poly.entity_id
_entity_poly.type
_entity_poly.pdbx_seq_one_letter_code
_entity_poly.pdbx_strand_id
1 'polypeptide(L)'
;MRISKPHLRSTCIQCYLCLLLNSHFLTEAGIHVFILGCINAGLPKTEANWQDVILDLEKIDNLIQCIHMDTTLYTESDVHPSCKITAMKCFLLELGVISLESGSHPIKEAVENLIILANSDLSSKGNI
;
A
#
# COMPACT_ATOMS: atom_id res chain seq x y z
N MET A 1 0.74 15.40 -16.36
CA MET A 1 1.31 14.40 -17.28
C MET A 1 0.97 13.02 -16.70
N ARG A 2 0.14 12.22 -17.39
CA ARG A 2 -0.28 10.88 -16.88
C ARG A 2 0.82 9.87 -17.20
N ILE A 3 1.49 9.36 -16.17
CA ILE A 3 2.48 8.28 -16.30
C ILE A 3 1.69 6.97 -16.46
N SER A 4 1.84 6.30 -17.60
CA SER A 4 1.19 5.02 -17.90
C SER A 4 2.06 3.87 -17.41
N LYS A 5 1.69 3.23 -16.28
CA LYS A 5 2.35 2.02 -15.74
C LYS A 5 1.71 0.76 -16.36
N PRO A 6 2.42 -0.06 -17.16
CA PRO A 6 1.82 -1.13 -17.97
C PRO A 6 1.53 -2.46 -17.24
N HIS A 7 2.05 -2.68 -16.02
CA HIS A 7 1.96 -3.96 -15.29
C HIS A 7 0.58 -4.26 -14.66
N LEU A 8 -0.39 -3.46 -15.05
CA LEU A 8 -1.55 -3.12 -14.25
C LEU A 8 -2.84 -3.62 -14.95
N ARG A 9 -2.70 -4.27 -16.11
CA ARG A 9 -3.74 -4.45 -17.15
C ARG A 9 -4.74 -5.61 -16.98
N SER A 10 -4.83 -6.29 -15.83
CA SER A 10 -5.59 -7.55 -15.73
C SER A 10 -6.56 -7.67 -14.54
N THR A 11 -7.22 -6.61 -14.09
CA THR A 11 -8.31 -6.70 -13.09
C THR A 11 -9.37 -5.60 -13.25
N CYS A 12 -10.59 -5.88 -12.77
CA CYS A 12 -11.86 -5.22 -13.06
C CYS A 12 -11.83 -3.67 -13.19
N ILE A 13 -12.37 -3.17 -14.30
CA ILE A 13 -12.35 -1.76 -14.76
C ILE A 13 -12.99 -0.78 -13.75
N GLN A 14 -13.94 -1.23 -12.93
CA GLN A 14 -14.57 -0.40 -11.89
C GLN A 14 -13.65 -0.07 -10.72
N CYS A 15 -12.84 -1.02 -10.24
CA CYS A 15 -11.85 -0.73 -9.20
C CYS A 15 -10.75 0.19 -9.76
N TYR A 16 -10.45 0.08 -11.06
CA TYR A 16 -9.52 0.96 -11.78
C TYR A 16 -9.94 2.42 -11.82
N LEU A 17 -11.23 2.70 -12.05
CA LEU A 17 -11.75 4.06 -12.14
C LEU A 17 -11.64 4.79 -10.79
N CYS A 18 -11.81 4.08 -9.67
CA CYS A 18 -11.64 4.61 -8.32
C CYS A 18 -10.15 4.92 -8.02
N LEU A 19 -9.26 3.97 -8.35
CA LEU A 19 -7.79 4.11 -8.21
C LEU A 19 -7.17 5.20 -9.10
N LEU A 20 -7.74 5.45 -10.29
CA LEU A 20 -7.22 6.40 -11.28
C LEU A 20 -7.51 7.87 -10.94
N LEU A 21 -8.36 8.15 -9.94
CA LEU A 21 -8.83 9.51 -9.66
C LEU A 21 -8.08 10.24 -8.53
N ASN A 22 -7.28 9.55 -7.70
CA ASN A 22 -6.56 10.18 -6.57
C ASN A 22 -5.04 9.92 -6.59
N SER A 23 -4.37 10.20 -7.71
CA SER A 23 -2.90 10.34 -7.71
C SER A 23 -2.53 11.70 -7.13
N HIS A 24 -2.19 11.76 -5.85
CA HIS A 24 -1.69 12.98 -5.22
C HIS A 24 -0.16 12.99 -5.27
N PHE A 25 0.42 14.18 -5.44
CA PHE A 25 1.84 14.40 -5.15
C PHE A 25 2.00 14.31 -3.64
N LEU A 26 2.66 13.26 -3.16
CA LEU A 26 2.76 12.96 -1.74
C LEU A 26 4.20 13.23 -1.32
N THR A 27 4.42 14.40 -0.73
CA THR A 27 5.64 14.67 0.06
C THR A 27 5.66 13.74 1.28
N GLU A 28 6.64 13.87 2.19
CA GLU A 28 6.68 13.13 3.49
C GLU A 28 5.30 13.02 4.17
N ALA A 29 4.60 14.15 4.36
CA ALA A 29 3.24 14.20 4.91
C ALA A 29 2.22 13.37 4.12
N GLY A 30 2.40 13.24 2.81
CA GLY A 30 1.56 12.42 1.96
C GLY A 30 1.81 10.92 2.12
N ILE A 31 3.04 10.50 2.39
CA ILE A 31 3.34 9.09 2.72
C ILE A 31 2.72 8.72 4.06
N HIS A 32 2.77 9.61 5.05
CA HIS A 32 2.04 9.44 6.32
C HIS A 32 0.54 9.25 6.10
N VAL A 33 -0.08 10.07 5.24
CA VAL A 33 -1.50 9.94 4.89
C VAL A 33 -1.77 8.63 4.15
N PHE A 34 -0.87 8.18 3.27
CA PHE A 34 -0.97 6.87 2.61
C PHE A 34 -0.96 5.74 3.64
N ILE A 35 0.01 5.72 4.57
CA ILE A 35 0.13 4.67 5.60
C ILE A 35 -1.10 4.67 6.52
N LEU A 36 -1.55 5.86 6.94
CA LEU A 36 -2.75 5.99 7.75
C LEU A 36 -4.01 5.50 7.02
N GLY A 37 -4.09 5.74 5.71
CA GLY A 37 -5.13 5.21 4.83
C GLY A 37 -5.12 3.68 4.77
N CYS A 38 -3.94 3.08 4.62
CA CYS A 38 -3.76 1.63 4.66
C CYS A 38 -4.29 1.03 5.97
N ILE A 39 -3.91 1.61 7.11
CA ILE A 39 -4.32 1.14 8.46
C ILE A 39 -5.83 1.27 8.69
N ASN A 40 -6.46 2.33 8.18
CA ASN A 40 -7.86 2.63 8.48
C ASN A 40 -8.88 2.06 7.49
N ALA A 41 -8.58 2.13 6.19
CA ALA A 41 -9.52 1.74 5.13
C ALA A 41 -9.20 0.37 4.52
N GLY A 42 -7.93 -0.01 4.50
CA GLY A 42 -7.46 -1.20 3.79
C GLY A 42 -7.41 -2.48 4.64
N LEU A 43 -7.04 -2.38 5.92
CA LEU A 43 -6.66 -3.54 6.72
C LEU A 43 -7.80 -4.09 7.60
N PRO A 44 -8.05 -5.41 7.60
CA PRO A 44 -8.93 -6.06 8.56
C PRO A 44 -8.33 -6.01 9.97
N LYS A 45 -8.80 -5.07 10.80
CA LYS A 45 -8.29 -4.83 12.17
C LYS A 45 -8.48 -5.99 13.17
N THR A 46 -9.18 -7.06 12.78
CA THR A 46 -9.62 -8.13 13.67
C THR A 46 -8.92 -9.47 13.48
N GLU A 47 -7.98 -9.61 12.55
CA GLU A 47 -7.25 -10.88 12.33
C GLU A 47 -5.79 -10.74 12.79
N ALA A 48 -5.29 -11.77 13.47
CA ALA A 48 -3.99 -11.74 14.16
C ALA A 48 -2.81 -11.42 13.23
N ASN A 49 -2.83 -11.93 11.99
CA ASN A 49 -1.78 -11.68 11.00
C ASN A 49 -1.66 -10.21 10.57
N TRP A 50 -2.74 -9.42 10.70
CA TRP A 50 -2.70 -8.00 10.35
C TRP A 50 -2.10 -7.13 11.43
N GLN A 51 -1.95 -7.63 12.65
CA GLN A 51 -1.28 -6.89 13.72
C GLN A 51 0.21 -6.68 13.40
N ASP A 52 0.87 -7.72 12.90
CA ASP A 52 2.28 -7.63 12.47
C ASP A 52 2.44 -6.71 11.25
N VAL A 53 1.48 -6.75 10.32
CA VAL A 53 1.43 -5.82 9.18
C VAL A 53 1.27 -4.37 9.64
N ILE A 54 0.43 -4.10 10.65
CA ILE A 54 0.27 -2.76 11.22
C ILE A 54 1.57 -2.28 11.88
N LEU A 55 2.25 -3.15 12.63
CA LEU A 55 3.53 -2.82 13.26
C LEU A 55 4.63 -2.50 12.22
N ASP A 56 4.69 -3.27 11.14
CA ASP A 56 5.61 -2.98 10.03
C ASP A 56 5.27 -1.65 9.35
N LEU A 57 3.98 -1.33 9.17
CA LEU A 57 3.55 -0.03 8.66
C LEU A 57 3.94 1.14 9.58
N GLU A 58 3.75 1.00 10.89
CA GLU A 58 4.18 2.01 11.87
C GLU A 58 5.71 2.17 11.87
N LYS A 59 6.45 1.07 11.72
CA LYS A 59 7.92 1.11 11.60
C LYS A 59 8.34 1.86 10.34
N ILE A 60 7.70 1.59 9.20
CA ILE A 60 7.96 2.30 7.93
C ILE A 60 7.64 3.80 8.09
N ASP A 61 6.51 4.14 8.70
CA ASP A 61 6.08 5.53 8.95
C ASP A 61 7.13 6.32 9.74
N ASN A 62 7.63 5.74 10.83
CA ASN A 62 8.67 6.35 11.67
C ASN A 62 10.01 6.52 10.94
N LEU A 63 10.39 5.56 10.08
CA LEU A 63 11.64 5.62 9.33
C LEU A 63 11.61 6.67 8.21
N ILE A 64 10.43 6.93 7.63
CA ILE A 64 10.26 7.88 6.52
C ILE A 64 10.33 9.33 6.99
N GLN A 65 10.00 9.64 8.24
CA GLN A 65 10.18 11.00 8.80
C GLN A 65 11.62 11.54 8.67
N CYS A 66 12.60 10.65 8.57
CA CYS A 66 14.01 11.00 8.44
C CYS A 66 14.49 11.02 6.97
N ILE A 67 13.61 10.79 6.00
CA ILE A 67 13.95 10.64 4.57
C ILE A 67 13.07 11.58 3.73
N HIS A 68 13.68 12.46 2.96
CA HIS A 68 12.95 13.28 2.02
C HIS A 68 12.71 12.53 0.71
N MET A 69 11.45 12.22 0.43
CA MET A 69 11.00 11.55 -0.79
C MET A 69 9.91 12.37 -1.47
N ASP A 70 10.08 12.59 -2.78
CA ASP A 70 9.15 13.32 -3.64
C ASP A 70 8.38 12.37 -4.56
N THR A 71 7.85 11.27 -4.00
CA THR A 71 7.16 10.23 -4.78
C THR A 71 5.65 10.43 -4.79
N THR A 72 4.99 10.06 -5.89
CA THR A 72 3.52 10.09 -5.97
C THR A 72 2.98 8.68 -5.81
N LEU A 73 2.20 8.44 -4.76
CA LEU A 73 1.60 7.13 -4.51
C LEU A 73 0.12 7.14 -4.87
N TYR A 74 -0.37 6.02 -5.40
CA TYR A 74 -1.80 5.80 -5.53
C TYR A 74 -2.38 5.46 -4.14
N THR A 75 -3.36 6.25 -3.69
CA THR A 75 -4.07 6.04 -2.43
C THR A 75 -5.53 5.75 -2.70
N GLU A 76 -6.12 4.83 -1.94
CA GLU A 76 -7.57 4.66 -1.87
C GLU A 76 -8.00 4.91 -0.42
N SER A 77 -8.79 5.95 -0.19
CA SER A 77 -9.25 6.32 1.15
C SER A 77 -10.63 5.74 1.47
N ASP A 78 -11.41 5.36 0.46
CA ASP A 78 -12.76 4.81 0.60
C ASP A 78 -12.87 3.48 -0.16
N VAL A 79 -12.28 2.44 0.43
CA VAL A 79 -12.24 1.11 -0.20
C VAL A 79 -13.63 0.49 -0.17
N HIS A 80 -14.28 0.42 -1.34
CA HIS A 80 -15.54 -0.30 -1.50
C HIS A 80 -15.36 -1.79 -1.10
N PRO A 81 -16.29 -2.40 -0.33
CA PRO A 81 -16.14 -3.77 0.17
C PRO A 81 -15.82 -4.83 -0.88
N SER A 82 -16.36 -4.69 -2.09
CA SER A 82 -16.11 -5.63 -3.20
C SER A 82 -14.72 -5.49 -3.84
N CYS A 83 -14.01 -4.37 -3.63
CA CYS A 83 -12.69 -4.11 -4.19
C CYS A 83 -11.56 -4.28 -3.16
N LYS A 84 -11.83 -4.77 -1.94
CA LYS A 84 -10.84 -4.87 -0.84
C LYS A 84 -9.56 -5.63 -1.23
N ILE A 85 -9.68 -6.77 -1.90
CA ILE A 85 -8.52 -7.56 -2.35
C ILE A 85 -7.70 -6.80 -3.39
N THR A 86 -8.36 -6.13 -4.34
CA THR A 86 -7.70 -5.33 -5.36
C THR A 86 -6.99 -4.13 -4.75
N ALA A 87 -7.66 -3.40 -3.84
CA ALA A 87 -7.08 -2.28 -3.12
C ALA A 87 -5.84 -2.72 -2.33
N MET A 88 -5.91 -3.86 -1.63
CA MET A 88 -4.75 -4.43 -0.91
C MET A 88 -3.57 -4.68 -1.85
N LYS A 89 -3.80 -5.29 -3.01
CA LYS A 89 -2.73 -5.51 -4.00
C LYS A 89 -2.12 -4.20 -4.50
N CYS A 90 -2.93 -3.16 -4.70
CA CYS A 90 -2.44 -1.83 -5.07
C CYS A 90 -1.59 -1.22 -3.96
N PHE A 91 -2.02 -1.32 -2.69
CA PHE A 91 -1.24 -0.84 -1.55
C PHE A 91 0.13 -1.52 -1.46
N LEU A 92 0.20 -2.84 -1.64
CA LEU A 92 1.46 -3.59 -1.62
C LEU A 92 2.41 -3.15 -2.76
N LEU A 93 1.87 -2.84 -3.94
CA LEU A 93 2.67 -2.34 -5.05
C LEU A 93 3.25 -0.95 -4.77
N GLU A 94 2.47 -0.05 -4.18
CA GLU A 94 2.90 1.31 -3.86
C GLU A 94 3.89 1.33 -2.67
N LEU A 95 3.78 0.40 -1.71
CA LEU A 95 4.83 0.14 -0.70
C LEU A 95 6.16 -0.26 -1.33
N GLY A 96 6.13 -1.00 -2.44
CA GLY A 96 7.33 -1.32 -3.22
C GLY A 96 8.00 -0.06 -3.80
N VAL A 97 7.22 0.94 -4.20
CA VAL A 97 7.75 2.25 -4.64
C VAL A 97 8.42 2.95 -3.47
N ILE A 98 7.81 2.94 -2.28
CA ILE A 98 8.42 3.51 -1.06
C ILE A 98 9.78 2.85 -0.78
N SER A 99 9.84 1.51 -0.81
CA SER A 99 11.09 0.78 -0.61
C SER A 99 12.17 1.16 -1.62
N LEU A 100 11.81 1.30 -2.89
CA LEU A 100 12.76 1.60 -3.96
C LEU A 100 13.31 3.02 -3.83
N GLU A 101 12.42 4.00 -3.65
CA GLU A 101 12.77 5.42 -3.62
C GLU A 101 13.46 5.83 -2.30
N SER A 102 13.17 5.14 -1.19
CA SER A 102 13.80 5.45 0.11
C SER A 102 15.30 5.11 0.17
N GLY A 103 15.76 4.15 -0.63
CA GLY A 103 17.14 3.63 -0.58
C GLY A 103 17.55 3.04 0.78
N SER A 104 16.61 2.83 1.70
CA SER A 104 16.88 2.49 3.10
C SER A 104 16.73 0.99 3.32
N HIS A 105 17.81 0.33 3.78
CA HIS A 105 17.79 -1.11 4.06
C HIS A 105 16.74 -1.50 5.12
N PRO A 106 16.59 -0.77 6.25
CA PRO A 106 15.51 -1.02 7.22
C PRO A 106 14.09 -0.91 6.65
N ILE A 107 13.85 0.02 5.71
CA ILE A 107 12.54 0.17 5.05
C ILE A 107 12.32 -0.99 4.10
N LYS A 108 13.33 -1.36 3.32
CA LYS A 108 13.26 -2.50 2.41
C LYS A 108 12.91 -3.79 3.16
N GLU A 109 13.58 -4.07 4.27
CA GLU A 109 13.30 -5.26 5.09
C GLU A 109 11.87 -5.26 5.64
N ALA A 110 11.41 -4.11 6.16
CA ALA A 110 10.04 -3.98 6.66
C ALA A 110 8.99 -4.17 5.56
N VAL A 111 9.23 -3.62 4.37
CA VAL A 111 8.33 -3.78 3.21
C VAL A 111 8.32 -5.23 2.72
N GLU A 112 9.47 -5.91 2.66
CA GLU A 112 9.56 -7.32 2.26
C GLU A 112 8.79 -8.24 3.23
N ASN A 113 8.97 -8.05 4.54
CA ASN A 113 8.25 -8.81 5.57
C ASN A 113 6.74 -8.58 5.47
N LEU A 114 6.32 -7.33 5.35
CA LEU A 114 4.92 -6.96 5.19
C LEU A 114 4.30 -7.62 3.96
N ILE A 115 4.99 -7.61 2.82
CA ILE A 115 4.50 -8.25 1.58
C ILE A 115 4.35 -9.76 1.76
N ILE A 116 5.28 -10.43 2.45
CA ILE A 116 5.20 -11.87 2.71
C ILE A 116 3.97 -12.18 3.57
N LEU A 117 3.79 -11.45 4.68
CA LEU A 117 2.65 -11.61 5.58
C LEU A 117 1.32 -11.36 4.86
N ALA A 118 1.19 -10.24 4.16
CA ALA A 118 -0.02 -9.87 3.44
C ALA A 118 -0.37 -10.88 2.33
N ASN A 119 0.64 -11.40 1.60
CA ASN A 119 0.40 -12.41 0.57
C ASN A 119 0.03 -13.77 1.15
N SER A 120 0.58 -14.16 2.30
CA SER A 120 0.19 -15.40 2.98
C SER A 120 -1.31 -15.41 3.33
N ASP A 121 -1.81 -14.26 3.78
CA ASP A 121 -3.21 -14.06 4.17
C ASP A 121 -4.13 -13.94 2.95
N LEU A 122 -3.74 -13.17 1.93
CA LEU A 122 -4.47 -13.05 0.67
C LEU A 122 -4.57 -14.40 -0.07
N SER A 123 -3.51 -15.21 -0.05
CA SER A 123 -3.51 -16.55 -0.64
C SER A 123 -4.49 -17.48 0.08
N SER A 124 -4.54 -17.40 1.42
CA SER A 124 -5.49 -18.18 2.23
C SER A 124 -6.97 -17.86 1.92
N LYS A 125 -7.26 -16.61 1.55
CA LYS A 125 -8.61 -16.13 1.21
C LYS A 125 -8.98 -16.32 -0.27
N GLY A 126 -8.00 -16.58 -1.14
CA GLY A 126 -8.21 -16.81 -2.57
C GLY A 126 -8.78 -18.20 -2.92
N ASN A 127 -8.94 -19.09 -1.94
CA ASN A 127 -9.53 -20.43 -2.10
C ASN A 127 -11.02 -20.50 -1.73
N ILE A 128 -11.75 -19.37 -1.78
CA ILE A 128 -13.21 -19.31 -1.62
C ILE A 128 -13.86 -18.92 -2.94
#